data_AF-A0AAV0UIE0-F1
#
_entry.id   AF-A0AAV0UIE0-F1
#
_cell.length_a   1.000
_cell.length_b   1.000
_cell.length_c   1.000
_cell.angle_alpha   90.00
_cell.angle_beta   90.00
_cell.angle_gamma   90.00
#
_symmetry.space_group_name_H-M   'P 1'
#
loop_
_entity.id
_entity.type
_entity.pdbx_description
1 polymer ?
#
loop_
_entity_poly.entity_id
_entity_poly.type
_entity_poly.pdbx_seq_one_letter_code
_entity_poly.pdbx_strand_id
1 'polypeptide(L)'
;MQLSSTSDWLNSYKSTMIKESIRMGHNDLGDFYFKLGDLPAALKSFAQARDYLSSLQNDVVLKSKIASAFGLVALHEKNYHAAASKFTECSAEIGASYNEVLHAEDIALYGGIRALASFKREELKEKVINNSSFKAFLELLPWLHELITDFYSSNYASCLQTLEHRKPELKLRLYFYPYLSVDLRQVACTFNAPTVDLEKEICELIAAERLHARMDSYQKVLYAYHPNQRAATYQRALEVGRKYAAELRNLLLRMSLLKNNIIIRDT
;
A
#
# COMPACT_ATOMS: atom_id res chain seq x y z
N MET A 1 -14.36 -29.80 10.73
CA MET A 1 -13.25 -30.28 11.58
C MET A 1 -12.49 -29.15 12.28
N GLN A 2 -12.21 -28.01 11.64
CA GLN A 2 -11.48 -26.92 12.32
C GLN A 2 -12.29 -26.17 13.39
N LEU A 3 -13.61 -25.99 13.20
CA LEU A 3 -14.50 -25.25 14.12
C LEU A 3 -14.68 -25.95 15.48
N SER A 4 -14.75 -27.29 15.48
CA SER A 4 -14.79 -28.08 16.72
C SER A 4 -13.46 -27.99 17.46
N SER A 5 -12.33 -28.07 16.75
CA SER A 5 -11.02 -27.93 17.38
C SER A 5 -10.82 -26.54 17.98
N THR A 6 -11.21 -25.45 17.31
CA THR A 6 -11.03 -24.08 17.84
C THR A 6 -11.93 -23.80 19.04
N SER A 7 -13.15 -24.36 19.08
CA SER A 7 -13.98 -24.30 20.28
C SER A 7 -13.40 -25.09 21.46
N ASP A 8 -12.75 -26.24 21.17
CA ASP A 8 -12.11 -27.06 22.19
C ASP A 8 -10.87 -26.38 22.79
N TRP A 9 -10.06 -25.72 21.95
CA TRP A 9 -8.94 -24.87 22.39
C TRP A 9 -9.41 -23.71 23.26
N LEU A 10 -10.50 -23.04 22.89
CA LEU A 10 -11.05 -21.91 23.66
C LEU A 10 -11.56 -22.36 25.04
N ASN A 11 -12.17 -23.55 25.12
CA ASN A 11 -12.57 -24.15 26.39
C ASN A 11 -11.36 -24.52 27.26
N SER A 12 -10.28 -25.01 26.65
CA SER A 12 -8.99 -25.23 27.34
C SER A 12 -8.33 -23.91 27.77
N TYR A 13 -8.42 -22.84 26.99
CA TYR A 13 -7.87 -21.54 27.39
C TYR A 13 -8.67 -20.90 28.52
N LYS A 14 -10.00 -21.06 28.53
CA LYS A 14 -10.86 -20.65 29.65
C LYS A 14 -10.53 -21.38 30.95
N SER A 15 -10.18 -22.67 30.88
CA SER A 15 -9.78 -23.42 32.08
C SER A 15 -8.43 -22.95 32.66
N THR A 16 -7.51 -22.47 31.81
CA THR A 16 -6.21 -21.93 32.24
C THR A 16 -6.28 -20.52 32.85
N MET A 17 -7.41 -19.81 32.75
CA MET A 17 -7.64 -18.46 33.31
C MET A 17 -6.62 -17.38 32.86
N ILE A 18 -5.90 -17.60 31.75
CA ILE A 18 -4.97 -16.61 31.18
C ILE A 18 -5.76 -15.68 30.27
N LYS A 19 -5.96 -14.41 30.70
CA LYS A 19 -6.72 -13.40 29.94
C LYS A 19 -6.25 -13.25 28.49
N GLU A 20 -4.94 -13.26 28.27
CA GLU A 20 -4.34 -13.12 26.94
C GLU A 20 -4.63 -14.34 26.03
N SER A 21 -4.59 -15.56 26.56
CA SER A 21 -4.93 -16.77 25.80
C SER A 21 -6.42 -16.82 25.43
N ILE A 22 -7.29 -16.34 26.33
CA ILE A 22 -8.73 -16.22 26.05
C ILE A 22 -8.98 -15.16 24.97
N ARG A 23 -8.28 -14.02 25.02
CA ARG A 23 -8.32 -12.97 24.00
C ARG A 23 -7.88 -13.49 22.62
N MET A 24 -6.75 -14.19 22.55
CA MET A 24 -6.25 -14.80 21.31
C MET A 24 -7.24 -15.82 20.75
N GLY A 25 -7.83 -16.68 21.60
CA GLY A 25 -8.85 -17.62 21.16
C GLY A 25 -10.12 -16.95 20.59
N HIS A 26 -10.58 -15.85 21.19
CA HIS A 26 -11.71 -15.08 20.65
C HIS A 26 -11.36 -14.35 19.34
N ASN A 27 -10.12 -13.86 19.18
CA ASN A 27 -9.64 -13.27 17.93
C ASN A 27 -9.57 -14.30 16.80
N ASP A 28 -8.96 -15.46 17.04
CA ASP A 28 -8.86 -16.54 16.03
C ASP A 28 -10.24 -17.00 15.56
N LEU A 29 -11.20 -17.06 16.48
CA LEU A 29 -12.59 -17.42 16.19
C LEU A 29 -13.32 -16.31 15.43
N GLY A 30 -13.00 -15.03 15.71
CA GLY A 30 -13.47 -13.88 14.93
C GLY A 30 -12.94 -13.90 13.49
N ASP A 31 -11.64 -14.12 13.31
CA ASP A 31 -11.00 -14.21 11.99
C ASP A 31 -11.56 -15.38 11.17
N PHE A 32 -11.87 -16.48 11.83
CA PHE A 32 -12.51 -17.63 11.20
C PHE A 32 -13.93 -17.31 10.71
N TYR A 33 -14.77 -16.67 11.54
CA TYR A 33 -16.11 -16.25 11.10
C TYR A 33 -16.06 -15.18 10.00
N PHE A 34 -15.08 -14.29 10.05
CA PHE A 34 -14.84 -13.31 8.99
C PHE A 34 -14.52 -13.99 7.66
N LYS A 35 -13.66 -15.02 7.65
CA LYS A 35 -13.35 -15.82 6.45
C LYS A 35 -14.54 -16.62 5.92
N LEU A 36 -15.46 -17.01 6.80
CA LEU A 36 -16.71 -17.67 6.41
C LEU A 36 -17.78 -16.69 5.88
N GLY A 37 -17.62 -15.39 6.11
CA GLY A 37 -18.58 -14.36 5.74
C GLY A 37 -19.69 -14.10 6.76
N ASP A 38 -19.64 -14.73 7.94
CA ASP A 38 -20.58 -14.47 9.04
C ASP A 38 -20.11 -13.26 9.87
N LEU A 39 -20.42 -12.07 9.36
CA LEU A 39 -20.07 -10.79 9.97
C LEU A 39 -20.65 -10.60 11.39
N PRO A 40 -21.94 -10.90 11.70
CA PRO A 40 -22.47 -10.69 13.04
C PRO A 40 -21.82 -11.60 14.08
N ALA A 41 -21.51 -12.86 13.74
CA ALA A 41 -20.79 -13.76 14.64
C ALA A 41 -19.34 -13.29 14.87
N ALA A 42 -18.66 -12.83 13.83
CA ALA A 42 -17.31 -12.27 13.94
C ALA A 42 -17.26 -11.06 14.87
N LEU A 43 -18.19 -10.09 14.69
CA LEU A 43 -18.28 -8.91 15.55
C LEU A 43 -18.52 -9.26 17.02
N LYS A 44 -19.37 -10.26 17.28
CA LYS A 44 -19.64 -10.73 18.65
C LYS A 44 -18.37 -11.29 19.29
N SER A 45 -17.60 -12.09 18.56
CA SER A 45 -16.36 -12.68 19.06
C SER A 45 -15.26 -11.64 19.30
N PHE A 46 -15.11 -10.65 18.41
CA PHE A 46 -14.20 -9.52 18.63
C PHE A 46 -14.63 -8.63 19.81
N ALA A 47 -15.93 -8.42 20.00
CA ALA A 47 -16.45 -7.68 21.15
C ALA A 47 -16.12 -8.39 22.48
N GLN A 48 -16.22 -9.72 22.51
CA GLN A 48 -15.86 -10.52 23.69
C GLN A 48 -14.35 -10.49 23.98
N ALA A 49 -13.50 -10.46 22.95
CA ALA A 49 -12.05 -10.35 23.13
C ALA A 49 -11.65 -9.06 23.87
N ARG A 50 -12.41 -7.97 23.70
CA ARG A 50 -12.15 -6.66 24.33
C ARG A 50 -12.15 -6.73 25.85
N ASP A 51 -13.03 -7.53 26.45
CA ASP A 51 -13.20 -7.58 27.91
C ASP A 51 -12.00 -8.22 28.63
N TYR A 52 -11.12 -8.88 27.89
CA TYR A 52 -9.92 -9.55 28.40
C TYR A 52 -8.61 -8.74 28.23
N LEU A 53 -8.69 -7.48 27.75
CA LEU A 53 -7.53 -6.61 27.57
C LEU A 53 -6.96 -6.14 28.93
N SER A 54 -5.69 -6.44 29.23
CA SER A 54 -5.07 -6.15 30.53
C SER A 54 -4.23 -4.87 30.58
N SER A 55 -3.81 -4.33 29.44
CA SER A 55 -3.08 -3.06 29.33
C SER A 55 -3.34 -2.46 27.95
N LEU A 56 -3.88 -1.23 27.89
CA LEU A 56 -3.69 -0.41 26.69
C LEU A 56 -2.23 0.02 26.72
N GLN A 57 -1.35 -0.74 26.09
CA GLN A 57 -0.06 -0.18 25.72
C GLN A 57 -0.34 1.06 24.86
N ASN A 58 0.32 2.17 25.18
CA ASN A 58 0.31 3.39 24.37
C ASN A 58 1.05 3.12 23.05
N ASP A 59 0.51 2.21 22.26
CA ASP A 59 1.08 1.81 20.99
C ASP A 59 0.74 2.91 20.00
N VAL A 60 1.74 3.72 19.71
CA VAL A 60 1.71 4.77 18.67
C VAL A 60 1.20 4.16 17.35
N VAL A 61 1.56 2.91 17.08
CA VAL A 61 1.07 2.12 15.94
C VAL A 61 -0.43 1.87 16.01
N LEU A 62 -0.97 1.42 17.15
CA LEU A 62 -2.42 1.18 17.31
C LEU A 62 -3.21 2.49 17.16
N LYS A 63 -2.75 3.57 17.79
CA LYS A 63 -3.37 4.90 17.65
C LYS A 63 -3.42 5.33 16.19
N SER A 64 -2.35 5.08 15.45
CA SER A 64 -2.25 5.47 14.04
C SER A 64 -3.10 4.56 13.14
N LYS A 65 -3.24 3.26 13.44
CA LYS A 65 -4.20 2.36 12.76
C LYS A 65 -5.64 2.82 12.95
N ILE A 66 -6.02 3.18 14.18
CA ILE A 66 -7.36 3.70 14.49
C ILE A 66 -7.60 5.04 13.77
N ALA A 67 -6.61 5.94 13.78
CA ALA A 67 -6.71 7.22 13.09
C ALA A 67 -6.89 7.05 11.57
N SER A 68 -6.16 6.10 10.96
CA SER A 68 -6.28 5.76 9.53
C SER A 68 -7.67 5.21 9.20
N ALA A 69 -8.18 4.27 10.00
CA ALA A 69 -9.52 3.72 9.83
C ALA A 69 -10.61 4.79 9.99
N PHE A 70 -10.48 5.67 10.98
CA PHE A 70 -11.41 6.79 11.17
C PHE A 70 -11.32 7.80 10.01
N GLY A 71 -10.13 8.04 9.47
CA GLY A 71 -9.93 8.86 8.27
C GLY A 71 -10.70 8.33 7.07
N LEU A 72 -10.73 7.01 6.88
CA LEU A 72 -11.54 6.36 5.83
C LEU A 72 -13.04 6.54 6.05
N VAL A 73 -13.52 6.39 7.28
CA VAL A 73 -14.94 6.63 7.62
C VAL A 73 -15.32 8.08 7.32
N ALA A 74 -14.48 9.04 7.70
CA ALA A 74 -14.69 10.46 7.43
C ALA A 74 -14.69 10.77 5.91
N LEU A 75 -13.90 10.04 5.12
CA LEU A 75 -13.95 10.15 3.65
C LEU A 75 -15.29 9.67 3.08
N HIS A 76 -15.83 8.57 3.60
CA HIS A 76 -17.14 8.06 3.20
C HIS A 76 -18.26 9.04 3.56
N GLU A 77 -18.17 9.69 4.73
CA GLU A 77 -19.09 10.76 5.17
C GLU A 77 -18.91 12.09 4.42
N LYS A 78 -17.96 12.18 3.48
CA LYS A 78 -17.57 13.39 2.74
C LYS A 78 -17.03 14.52 3.63
N ASN A 79 -16.65 14.22 4.87
CA ASN A 79 -16.04 15.17 5.78
C ASN A 79 -14.52 15.24 5.55
N TYR A 80 -14.12 15.97 4.50
CA TYR A 80 -12.73 16.02 4.05
C TYR A 80 -11.78 16.68 5.06
N HIS A 81 -12.27 17.65 5.85
CA HIS A 81 -11.46 18.33 6.86
C HIS A 81 -11.12 17.40 8.03
N ALA A 82 -12.12 16.69 8.56
CA ALA A 82 -11.90 15.70 9.62
C ALA A 82 -10.99 14.56 9.13
N ALA A 83 -11.21 14.08 7.90
CA ALA A 83 -10.35 13.06 7.29
C ALA A 83 -8.89 13.54 7.21
N ALA A 84 -8.65 14.76 6.70
CA ALA A 84 -7.31 15.33 6.59
C ALA A 84 -6.61 15.41 7.95
N SER A 85 -7.29 15.92 9.01
CA SER A 85 -6.70 15.98 10.35
C SER A 85 -6.29 14.59 10.84
N LYS A 86 -7.15 13.60 10.63
CA LYS A 86 -6.94 12.22 11.11
C LYS A 86 -5.81 11.52 10.37
N PHE A 87 -5.65 11.74 9.07
CA PHE A 87 -4.50 11.24 8.31
C PHE A 87 -3.20 11.97 8.67
N THR A 88 -3.22 13.27 8.95
CA THR A 88 -2.01 14.00 9.39
C THR A 88 -1.56 13.67 10.82
N GLU A 89 -2.48 13.17 11.65
CA GLU A 89 -2.21 12.69 13.02
C GLU A 89 -1.54 11.29 13.04
N CYS A 90 -1.46 10.60 11.90
CA CYS A 90 -0.86 9.27 11.79
C CYS A 90 0.67 9.31 11.89
N SER A 91 1.25 8.37 12.64
CA SER A 91 2.72 8.21 12.74
C SER A 91 3.29 7.39 11.58
N ALA A 92 4.50 7.74 11.13
CA ALA A 92 5.24 7.03 10.08
C ALA A 92 5.56 5.55 10.42
N GLU A 93 5.48 5.19 11.71
CA GLU A 93 5.71 3.83 12.22
C GLU A 93 4.66 2.80 11.80
N ILE A 94 3.54 3.23 11.20
CA ILE A 94 2.50 2.31 10.70
C ILE A 94 3.11 1.28 9.72
N GLY A 95 4.09 1.69 8.91
CA GLY A 95 4.88 0.83 8.02
C GLY A 95 4.05 -0.26 7.31
N ALA A 96 4.58 -1.48 7.26
CA ALA A 96 3.92 -2.63 6.63
C ALA A 96 2.82 -3.29 7.49
N SER A 97 2.59 -2.80 8.71
CA SER A 97 1.71 -3.47 9.69
C SER A 97 0.22 -3.31 9.41
N TYR A 98 -0.14 -2.46 8.44
CA TYR A 98 -1.53 -2.14 8.08
C TYR A 98 -1.82 -2.22 6.57
N ASN A 99 -0.91 -2.83 5.81
CA ASN A 99 -1.04 -2.95 4.35
C ASN A 99 -2.29 -3.72 3.90
N GLU A 100 -2.91 -4.51 4.78
CA GLU A 100 -4.19 -5.18 4.49
C GLU A 100 -5.34 -4.19 4.27
N VAL A 101 -5.28 -3.00 4.89
CA VAL A 101 -6.35 -2.00 4.82
C VAL A 101 -5.91 -0.76 4.04
N LEU A 102 -4.71 -0.24 4.32
CA LEU A 102 -4.19 0.97 3.71
C LEU A 102 -2.67 0.87 3.52
N HIS A 103 -2.20 1.19 2.33
CA HIS A 103 -0.77 1.39 2.11
C HIS A 103 -0.35 2.76 2.65
N ALA A 104 0.91 2.88 3.06
CA ALA A 104 1.49 4.16 3.49
C ALA A 104 1.40 5.26 2.40
N GLU A 105 1.49 4.85 1.13
CA GLU A 105 1.28 5.73 -0.04
C GLU A 105 -0.15 6.30 -0.08
N ASP A 106 -1.16 5.48 0.23
CA ASP A 106 -2.56 5.90 0.23
C ASP A 106 -2.84 6.90 1.36
N ILE A 107 -2.21 6.71 2.54
CA ILE A 107 -2.29 7.65 3.67
C ILE A 107 -1.69 9.00 3.27
N ALA A 108 -0.53 8.99 2.60
CA ALA A 108 0.10 10.20 2.09
C ALA A 108 -0.79 10.91 1.05
N LEU A 109 -1.31 10.15 0.08
CA LEU A 109 -2.15 10.65 -1.00
C LEU A 109 -3.47 11.25 -0.48
N TYR A 110 -4.23 10.49 0.29
CA TYR A 110 -5.49 10.94 0.85
C TYR A 110 -5.28 12.06 1.86
N GLY A 111 -4.29 11.97 2.74
CA GLY A 111 -3.96 13.03 3.68
C GLY A 111 -3.59 14.33 2.95
N GLY A 112 -2.68 14.27 1.97
CA GLY A 112 -2.15 15.45 1.29
C GLY A 112 -3.16 16.16 0.41
N ILE A 113 -3.91 15.42 -0.43
CA ILE A 113 -4.93 16.02 -1.30
C ILE A 113 -6.10 16.59 -0.47
N ARG A 114 -6.50 15.91 0.62
CA ARG A 114 -7.59 16.40 1.48
C ARG A 114 -7.16 17.59 2.32
N ALA A 115 -5.91 17.61 2.76
CA ALA A 115 -5.33 18.77 3.43
C ALA A 115 -5.34 19.98 2.49
N LEU A 116 -4.89 19.84 1.25
CA LEU A 116 -4.91 20.93 0.27
C LEU A 116 -6.33 21.46 -0.03
N ALA A 117 -7.31 20.57 -0.07
CA ALA A 117 -8.69 20.95 -0.36
C ALA A 117 -9.42 21.63 0.82
N SER A 118 -9.02 21.37 2.07
CA SER A 118 -9.82 21.73 3.25
C SER A 118 -9.10 22.55 4.33
N PHE A 119 -7.77 22.49 4.40
CA PHE A 119 -7.02 23.22 5.42
C PHE A 119 -6.80 24.67 5.03
N LYS A 120 -6.80 25.52 6.06
CA LYS A 120 -6.33 26.90 5.93
C LYS A 120 -4.80 26.93 5.84
N ARG A 121 -4.24 28.05 5.37
CA ARG A 121 -2.80 28.24 5.21
C ARG A 121 -2.00 28.01 6.51
N GLU A 122 -2.57 28.38 7.65
CA GLU A 122 -1.98 28.17 8.98
C GLU A 122 -1.92 26.67 9.33
N GLU A 123 -3.05 25.98 9.20
CA GLU A 123 -3.17 24.55 9.47
C GLU A 123 -2.28 23.71 8.55
N LEU A 124 -2.17 24.09 7.27
CA LEU A 124 -1.30 23.42 6.31
C LEU A 124 0.18 23.54 6.74
N LYS A 125 0.60 24.70 7.23
CA LYS A 125 1.97 24.90 7.72
C LYS A 125 2.25 24.04 8.95
N GLU A 126 1.34 24.05 9.93
CA GLU A 126 1.54 23.33 11.19
C GLU A 126 1.41 21.82 11.03
N LYS A 127 0.33 21.34 10.41
CA LYS A 127 -0.02 19.91 10.39
C LYS A 127 0.67 19.11 9.28
N VAL A 128 1.09 19.77 8.18
CA VAL A 128 1.66 19.11 7.00
C VAL A 128 3.15 19.45 6.83
N ILE A 129 3.51 20.74 6.79
CA ILE A 129 4.89 21.16 6.46
C ILE A 129 5.84 20.99 7.66
N ASN A 130 5.40 21.38 8.86
CA ASN A 130 6.22 21.29 10.07
C ASN A 130 6.18 19.90 10.73
N ASN A 131 5.24 19.05 10.35
CA ASN A 131 5.04 17.73 10.95
C ASN A 131 6.02 16.71 10.35
N SER A 132 7.01 16.28 11.14
CA SER A 132 8.02 15.32 10.71
C SER A 132 7.44 13.95 10.37
N SER A 133 6.40 13.50 11.09
CA SER A 133 5.74 12.22 10.85
C SER A 133 5.06 12.19 9.47
N PHE A 134 4.33 13.26 9.14
CA PHE A 134 3.66 13.36 7.84
C PHE A 134 4.65 13.61 6.70
N LYS A 135 5.76 14.31 6.96
CA LYS A 135 6.82 14.49 5.97
C LYS A 135 7.43 13.16 5.53
N ALA A 136 7.64 12.21 6.43
CA ALA A 136 8.11 10.86 6.09
C ALA A 136 7.14 10.12 5.14
N PHE A 137 5.83 10.36 5.27
CA PHE A 137 4.84 9.84 4.31
C PHE A 137 4.91 10.56 2.95
N LEU A 138 5.13 11.87 2.95
CA LEU A 138 5.27 12.66 1.71
C LEU A 138 6.54 12.31 0.92
N GLU A 139 7.59 11.81 1.57
CA GLU A 139 8.78 11.29 0.89
C GLU A 139 8.47 10.11 -0.04
N LEU A 140 7.41 9.35 0.24
CA LEU A 140 6.93 8.28 -0.64
C LEU A 140 6.33 8.82 -1.95
N LEU A 141 5.81 10.05 -1.94
CA LEU A 141 5.16 10.69 -3.09
C LEU A 141 5.79 12.08 -3.36
N PRO A 142 6.96 12.16 -4.01
CA PRO A 142 7.66 13.42 -4.25
C PRO A 142 6.83 14.47 -4.98
N TRP A 143 6.03 14.04 -5.97
CA TRP A 143 5.14 14.93 -6.72
C TRP A 143 4.07 15.59 -5.84
N LEU A 144 3.61 14.91 -4.78
CA LEU A 144 2.63 15.46 -3.85
C LEU A 144 3.29 16.48 -2.91
N HIS A 145 4.52 16.22 -2.49
CA HIS A 145 5.32 17.16 -1.72
C HIS A 145 5.60 18.45 -2.52
N GLU A 146 6.00 18.33 -3.78
CA GLU A 146 6.17 19.46 -4.71
C GLU A 146 4.87 20.25 -4.87
N LEU A 147 3.75 19.56 -5.09
CA LEU A 147 2.43 20.19 -5.25
C LEU A 147 2.01 20.99 -4.01
N ILE A 148 2.21 20.44 -2.80
CA ILE A 148 1.93 21.15 -1.54
C ILE A 148 2.83 22.37 -1.37
N THR A 149 4.10 22.25 -1.75
CA THR A 149 5.09 23.33 -1.68
C THR A 149 4.79 24.44 -2.68
N ASP A 150 4.39 24.09 -3.90
CA ASP A 150 3.96 25.02 -4.96
C ASP A 150 2.70 25.77 -4.53
N PHE A 151 1.74 25.07 -3.92
CA PHE A 151 0.54 25.70 -3.36
C PHE A 151 0.88 26.70 -2.24
N TYR A 152 1.79 26.34 -1.32
CA TYR A 152 2.20 27.21 -0.22
C TYR A 152 3.05 28.41 -0.68
N SER A 153 3.91 28.22 -1.69
CA SER A 153 4.72 29.28 -2.31
C SER A 153 3.93 30.17 -3.27
N SER A 154 2.62 29.94 -3.42
CA SER A 154 1.71 30.69 -4.30
C SER A 154 2.01 30.51 -5.80
N ASN A 155 2.71 29.44 -6.18
CA ASN A 155 2.94 29.05 -7.57
C ASN A 155 1.78 28.16 -8.07
N TYR A 156 0.61 28.76 -8.26
CA TYR A 156 -0.60 28.03 -8.64
C TYR A 156 -0.54 27.45 -10.07
N ALA A 157 0.22 28.08 -10.97
CA ALA A 157 0.37 27.60 -12.35
C ALA A 157 1.02 26.21 -12.39
N SER A 158 2.17 26.06 -11.74
CA SER A 158 2.88 24.76 -11.62
C SER A 158 2.04 23.73 -10.88
N CYS A 159 1.39 24.13 -9.77
CA CYS A 159 0.53 23.26 -8.97
C CYS A 159 -0.63 22.68 -9.80
N LEU A 160 -1.34 23.53 -10.56
CA LEU A 160 -2.48 23.09 -11.36
C LEU A 160 -2.05 22.22 -12.54
N GLN A 161 -0.94 22.58 -13.20
CA GLN A 161 -0.39 21.77 -14.29
C GLN A 161 0.02 20.36 -13.81
N THR A 162 0.67 20.27 -12.66
CA THR A 162 1.05 19.00 -12.05
C THR A 162 -0.18 18.16 -11.67
N LEU A 163 -1.21 18.79 -11.09
CA LEU A 163 -2.46 18.13 -10.75
C LEU A 163 -3.18 17.59 -11.99
N GLU A 164 -3.23 18.39 -13.06
CA GLU A 164 -3.89 18.03 -14.31
C GLU A 164 -3.21 16.85 -15.00
N HIS A 165 -1.88 16.81 -14.99
CA HIS A 165 -1.10 15.70 -15.53
C HIS A 165 -1.28 14.39 -14.74
N ARG A 166 -1.43 14.44 -13.40
CA ARG A 166 -1.57 13.25 -12.54
C ARG A 166 -3.01 12.74 -12.38
N LYS A 167 -4.01 13.59 -12.60
CA LYS A 167 -5.43 13.25 -12.48
C LYS A 167 -5.88 12.03 -13.32
N PRO A 168 -5.52 11.88 -14.61
CA PRO A 168 -6.00 10.75 -15.42
C PRO A 168 -5.51 9.41 -14.87
N GLU A 169 -4.25 9.35 -14.44
CA GLU A 169 -3.67 8.15 -13.85
C GLU A 169 -4.41 7.70 -12.58
N LEU A 170 -4.66 8.63 -11.64
CA LEU A 170 -5.36 8.31 -10.39
C LEU A 170 -6.79 7.81 -10.66
N LYS A 171 -7.48 8.42 -11.62
CA LYS A 171 -8.82 7.98 -12.04
C LYS A 171 -8.80 6.58 -12.65
N LEU A 172 -7.82 6.32 -13.53
CA LEU A 172 -7.71 5.05 -14.23
C LEU A 172 -7.41 3.91 -13.25
N ARG A 173 -6.49 4.12 -12.30
CA ARG A 173 -6.22 3.17 -11.22
C ARG A 173 -7.46 2.83 -10.41
N LEU A 174 -8.22 3.85 -9.99
CA LEU A 174 -9.44 3.64 -9.21
C LEU A 174 -10.50 2.85 -9.99
N TYR A 175 -10.68 3.17 -11.27
CA TYR A 175 -11.64 2.48 -12.12
C TYR A 175 -11.23 1.03 -12.37
N PHE A 176 -9.93 0.76 -12.55
CA PHE A 176 -9.41 -0.56 -12.91
C PHE A 176 -9.29 -1.52 -11.73
N TYR A 177 -9.02 -1.01 -10.52
CA TYR A 177 -8.72 -1.81 -9.33
C TYR A 177 -9.67 -3.01 -9.06
N PRO A 178 -11.01 -2.88 -9.17
CA PRO A 178 -11.91 -4.01 -8.88
C PRO A 178 -12.04 -5.03 -10.03
N TYR A 179 -11.48 -4.78 -11.21
CA TYR A 179 -11.71 -5.59 -12.41
C TYR A 179 -10.45 -6.35 -12.86
N LEU A 180 -10.61 -7.62 -13.19
CA LEU A 180 -9.56 -8.43 -13.83
C LEU A 180 -9.36 -8.06 -15.30
N SER A 181 -10.44 -7.68 -15.98
CA SER A 181 -10.43 -7.28 -17.39
C SER A 181 -11.47 -6.21 -17.64
N VAL A 182 -11.12 -5.20 -18.42
CA VAL A 182 -11.97 -4.04 -18.70
C VAL A 182 -11.96 -3.71 -20.19
N ASP A 183 -13.12 -3.43 -20.76
CA ASP A 183 -13.25 -2.93 -22.14
C ASP A 183 -12.89 -1.44 -22.21
N LEU A 184 -11.89 -1.11 -23.04
CA LEU A 184 -11.40 0.25 -23.23
C LEU A 184 -12.46 1.19 -23.79
N ARG A 185 -13.46 0.67 -24.53
CA ARG A 185 -14.54 1.49 -25.08
C ARG A 185 -15.43 2.06 -23.97
N GLN A 186 -15.71 1.25 -22.95
CA GLN A 186 -16.49 1.68 -21.79
C GLN A 186 -15.71 2.71 -20.97
N VAL A 187 -14.40 2.50 -20.82
CA VAL A 187 -13.48 3.44 -20.16
C VAL A 187 -13.39 4.77 -20.89
N ALA A 188 -13.31 4.73 -22.23
CA ALA A 188 -13.31 5.93 -23.07
C ALA A 188 -14.61 6.74 -22.89
N CYS A 189 -15.75 6.06 -22.85
CA CYS A 189 -17.05 6.69 -22.59
C CYS A 189 -17.15 7.28 -21.17
N THR A 190 -16.60 6.62 -20.14
CA THR A 190 -16.67 7.14 -18.76
C THR A 190 -15.73 8.32 -18.53
N PHE A 191 -14.60 8.38 -19.25
CA PHE A 191 -13.62 9.46 -19.15
C PHE A 191 -13.83 10.58 -20.16
N ASN A 192 -14.82 10.49 -21.05
CA ASN A 192 -15.04 11.44 -22.15
C ASN A 192 -13.76 11.66 -22.98
N ALA A 193 -12.98 10.60 -23.20
CA ALA A 193 -11.73 10.63 -23.95
C ALA A 193 -11.83 9.70 -25.16
N PRO A 194 -11.19 10.02 -26.30
CA PRO A 194 -11.14 9.12 -27.43
C PRO A 194 -10.28 7.89 -27.09
N THR A 195 -10.65 6.74 -27.64
CA THR A 195 -9.97 5.46 -27.38
C THR A 195 -8.48 5.50 -27.76
N VAL A 196 -8.12 6.27 -28.79
CA VAL A 196 -6.74 6.39 -29.27
C VAL A 196 -5.83 7.08 -28.25
N ASP A 197 -6.32 8.14 -27.60
CA ASP A 197 -5.51 8.86 -26.62
C ASP A 197 -5.41 8.06 -25.32
N LEU A 198 -6.51 7.39 -24.93
CA LEU A 198 -6.52 6.48 -23.79
C LEU A 198 -5.53 5.31 -23.96
N GLU A 199 -5.42 4.75 -25.17
CA GLU A 199 -4.44 3.68 -25.44
C GLU A 199 -3.00 4.16 -25.28
N LYS A 200 -2.68 5.37 -25.75
CA LYS A 200 -1.35 5.96 -25.58
C LYS A 200 -1.03 6.19 -24.11
N GLU A 201 -1.96 6.80 -23.38
CA GLU A 201 -1.81 7.05 -21.95
C GLU A 201 -1.62 5.73 -21.16
N ILE A 202 -2.40 4.70 -21.45
CA ILE A 202 -2.27 3.38 -20.82
C ILE A 202 -0.91 2.74 -21.16
N CYS A 203 -0.46 2.84 -22.42
CA CYS A 203 0.86 2.35 -22.81
C CYS A 203 1.99 3.06 -22.05
N GLU A 204 1.92 4.38 -21.90
CA GLU A 204 2.88 5.16 -21.13
C GLU A 204 2.90 4.75 -19.65
N LEU A 205 1.72 4.53 -19.06
CA LEU A 205 1.59 4.09 -17.67
C LEU A 205 2.10 2.66 -17.43
N ILE A 206 1.88 1.75 -18.38
CA ILE A 206 2.41 0.38 -18.33
C ILE A 206 3.94 0.40 -18.50
N ALA A 207 4.45 1.19 -19.46
CA ALA A 207 5.89 1.32 -19.70
C ALA A 207 6.63 1.93 -18.51
N ALA A 208 5.99 2.86 -17.79
CA ALA A 208 6.53 3.44 -16.56
C ALA A 208 6.42 2.51 -15.33
N GLU A 209 5.88 1.29 -15.48
CA GLU A 209 5.60 0.32 -14.41
C GLU A 209 4.62 0.84 -13.32
N ARG A 210 3.83 1.86 -13.63
CA ARG A 210 2.88 2.47 -12.68
C ARG A 210 1.51 1.81 -12.74
N LEU A 211 1.19 1.15 -13.86
CA LEU A 211 -0.01 0.34 -14.03
C LEU A 211 0.38 -1.11 -14.36
N HIS A 212 0.11 -2.03 -13.43
CA HIS A 212 0.32 -3.46 -13.65
C HIS A 212 -0.84 -4.05 -14.46
N ALA A 213 -0.82 -3.81 -15.77
CA ALA A 213 -1.81 -4.30 -16.70
C ALA A 213 -1.16 -4.73 -18.03
N ARG A 214 -1.89 -5.53 -18.81
CA ARG A 214 -1.56 -5.89 -20.19
C ARG A 214 -2.70 -5.45 -21.09
N MET A 215 -2.39 -4.66 -22.10
CA MET A 215 -3.37 -4.17 -23.05
C MET A 215 -3.39 -5.05 -24.31
N ASP A 216 -4.58 -5.50 -24.68
CA ASP A 216 -4.85 -6.06 -26.01
C ASP A 216 -5.42 -4.94 -26.89
N SER A 217 -4.59 -4.42 -27.80
CA SER A 217 -4.97 -3.34 -28.72
C SER A 217 -5.90 -3.79 -29.84
N TYR A 218 -5.96 -5.09 -30.15
CA TYR A 218 -6.85 -5.64 -31.17
C TYR A 218 -8.26 -5.79 -30.62
N GLN A 219 -8.40 -6.44 -29.45
CA GLN A 219 -9.71 -6.62 -28.81
C GLN A 219 -10.19 -5.38 -28.04
N LYS A 220 -9.30 -4.40 -27.81
CA LYS A 220 -9.56 -3.21 -27.00
C LYS A 220 -9.90 -3.55 -25.54
N VAL A 221 -9.18 -4.52 -24.98
CA VAL A 221 -9.38 -4.99 -23.59
C VAL A 221 -8.09 -4.80 -22.79
N LEU A 222 -8.23 -4.30 -21.57
CA LEU A 222 -7.15 -4.17 -20.60
C LEU A 222 -7.27 -5.28 -19.56
N TYR A 223 -6.23 -6.10 -19.40
CA TYR A 223 -6.17 -7.19 -18.42
C TYR A 223 -5.28 -6.81 -17.23
N ALA A 224 -5.70 -7.10 -16.01
CA ALA A 224 -4.91 -6.85 -14.81
C ALA A 224 -3.78 -7.88 -14.72
N TYR A 225 -2.55 -7.38 -14.67
CA TYR A 225 -1.37 -8.24 -14.68
C TYR A 225 -0.96 -8.59 -13.26
N HIS A 226 -1.18 -9.86 -12.89
CA HIS A 226 -0.74 -10.41 -11.63
C HIS A 226 0.40 -11.39 -11.91
N PRO A 227 1.67 -10.99 -11.73
CA PRO A 227 2.78 -11.89 -11.95
C PRO A 227 2.68 -13.08 -10.99
N ASN A 228 2.90 -14.28 -11.49
CA ASN A 228 2.91 -15.47 -10.65
C ASN A 228 4.12 -15.40 -9.71
N GLN A 229 3.87 -15.10 -8.43
CA GLN A 229 4.89 -14.91 -7.40
C GLN A 229 5.85 -16.11 -7.34
N ARG A 230 5.32 -17.34 -7.49
CA ARG A 230 6.11 -18.56 -7.45
C ARG A 230 7.12 -18.63 -8.61
N ALA A 231 6.65 -18.35 -9.83
CA ALA A 231 7.50 -18.35 -11.01
C ALA A 231 8.59 -17.25 -10.91
N ALA A 232 8.21 -16.04 -10.48
CA ALA A 232 9.14 -14.94 -10.28
C ALA A 232 10.22 -15.28 -9.24
N THR A 233 9.83 -15.94 -8.14
CA THR A 233 10.77 -16.35 -7.09
C THR A 233 11.77 -17.38 -7.60
N TYR A 234 11.31 -18.39 -8.35
CA TYR A 234 12.20 -19.38 -8.96
C TYR A 234 13.16 -18.78 -9.98
N GLN A 235 12.67 -17.88 -10.84
CA GLN A 235 13.52 -17.21 -11.82
C GLN A 235 14.63 -16.39 -11.13
N ARG A 236 14.27 -15.61 -10.10
CA ARG A 236 15.25 -14.84 -9.32
C ARG A 236 16.27 -15.73 -8.62
N ALA A 237 15.83 -16.84 -8.02
CA ALA A 237 16.74 -17.81 -7.39
C ALA A 237 17.72 -18.43 -8.40
N LEU A 238 17.25 -18.77 -9.61
CA LEU A 238 18.09 -19.29 -10.68
C LEU A 238 19.10 -18.26 -11.20
N GLU A 239 18.70 -17.01 -11.35
CA GLU A 239 19.59 -15.92 -11.77
C GLU A 239 20.71 -15.69 -10.75
N VAL A 240 20.37 -15.64 -9.46
CA VAL A 240 21.35 -15.50 -8.38
C VAL A 240 22.30 -16.70 -8.39
N GLY A 241 21.79 -17.93 -8.52
CA GLY A 241 22.62 -19.12 -8.63
C GLY A 241 23.59 -19.09 -9.83
N ARG A 242 23.14 -18.60 -10.99
CA ARG A 242 23.99 -18.43 -12.18
C ARG A 242 25.07 -17.38 -11.97
N LYS A 243 24.74 -16.23 -11.35
CA LYS A 243 25.71 -15.18 -11.01
C LYS A 243 26.78 -15.71 -10.06
N TYR A 244 26.40 -16.37 -8.98
CA TYR A 244 27.35 -17.00 -8.05
C TYR A 244 28.26 -18.02 -8.73
N ALA A 245 27.73 -18.86 -9.62
CA ALA A 245 28.55 -19.83 -10.34
C ALA A 245 29.57 -19.16 -11.27
N ALA A 246 29.21 -18.07 -11.93
CA ALA A 246 30.12 -17.29 -12.76
C ALA A 246 31.21 -16.61 -11.92
N GLU A 247 30.84 -16.01 -10.79
CA GLU A 247 31.78 -15.38 -9.85
C GLU A 247 32.78 -16.41 -9.28
N LEU A 248 32.31 -17.59 -8.88
CA LEU A 248 33.16 -18.69 -8.41
C LEU A 248 34.15 -19.14 -9.48
N ARG A 249 33.72 -19.28 -10.74
CA ARG A 249 34.61 -19.63 -11.86
C ARG A 249 35.67 -18.55 -12.06
N ASN A 250 35.28 -17.28 -12.02
CA ASN A 250 36.23 -16.16 -12.15
C ASN A 250 37.24 -16.14 -10.99
N LEU A 251 36.79 -16.43 -9.77
CA LEU A 251 37.66 -16.48 -8.59
C LEU A 251 38.63 -17.66 -8.65
N LEU A 252 38.15 -18.85 -9.04
CA LEU A 252 39.01 -20.02 -9.26
C LEU A 252 40.05 -19.77 -10.35
N LEU A 253 39.63 -19.14 -11.46
CA LEU A 253 40.54 -18.76 -12.53
C LEU A 253 41.60 -17.78 -12.03
N ARG A 254 41.20 -16.76 -11.25
CA ARG A 254 42.15 -15.83 -10.62
C ARG A 254 43.13 -16.54 -9.69
N MET A 255 42.67 -17.48 -8.86
CA MET A 255 43.55 -18.28 -7.99
C MET A 255 44.53 -19.14 -8.80
N SER A 256 44.09 -19.71 -9.93
CA SER A 256 44.96 -20.49 -10.81
C SER A 256 46.03 -19.62 -11.50
N LEU A 257 45.68 -18.39 -11.91
CA LEU A 257 46.63 -17.43 -12.48
C LEU A 257 47.69 -17.02 -11.45
N LEU A 258 47.27 -16.75 -10.21
CA LEU A 258 48.18 -16.42 -9.10
C LEU A 258 49.13 -17.58 -8.80
N LYS A 259 48.64 -18.81 -8.73
CA LYS A 259 49.47 -20.00 -8.47
C LYS A 259 50.54 -20.20 -9.56
N ASN A 260 50.22 -19.85 -10.81
CA ASN A 260 51.15 -19.93 -11.94
C ASN A 260 51.98 -18.64 -12.13
N ASN A 261 51.98 -17.71 -11.16
CA ASN A 261 52.71 -16.43 -11.20
C ASN A 261 52.41 -15.57 -12.43
N ILE A 262 51.19 -15.66 -12.97
CA ILE A 262 50.74 -14.80 -14.07
C ILE A 262 50.18 -13.53 -13.44
N ILE A 263 51.04 -12.50 -13.38
CA ILE A 263 50.73 -11.18 -12.79
C ILE A 263 50.59 -10.17 -13.93
N ILE A 264 49.56 -9.32 -13.86
CA ILE A 264 49.42 -8.18 -14.75
C ILE A 264 50.52 -7.19 -14.37
N ARG A 265 51.41 -6.87 -15.33
CA ARG A 265 52.35 -5.76 -15.17
C ARG A 265 51.67 -4.52 -15.71
N ASP A 266 51.33 -3.60 -14.82
CA ASP A 266 50.86 -2.28 -15.22
C ASP A 266 52.04 -1.52 -15.85
N THR A 267 51.87 -1.10 -17.11
CA THR A 267 52.75 -0.17 -17.83
C THR A 267 52.40 1.26 -17.50
#